data_AF-A0A679I547-F1
#
_entry.id   AF-A0A679I547-F1
#
_cell.length_a   1.000
_cell.length_b   1.000
_cell.length_c   1.000
_cell.angle_alpha   90.00
_cell.angle_beta   90.00
_cell.angle_gamma   90.00
#
_symmetry.space_group_name_H-M   'P 1'
#
loop_
_entity.id
_entity.type
_entity.pdbx_description
1 polymer ?
#
loop_
_entity_poly.entity_id
_entity_poly.type
_entity_poly.pdbx_seq_one_letter_code
_entity_poly.pdbx_strand_id
1 'polypeptide(L)'
;MDSLYHELTQIIEEELQEKGQVYTIGKFTGLGWLFPAEVAGVPKVSLKQYEKTVNLYFFPKENGEPLFPKYESVFKKSNMGKSCLRLKNLNAEKIAAIRALLKKV
;
A
#
# COMPACT_ATOMS: atom_id res chain seq x y z
N MET A 1 -13.44 6.77 6.84
CA MET A 1 -12.16 6.76 6.11
C MET A 1 -11.00 6.72 7.09
N ASP A 2 -11.05 7.52 8.17
CA ASP A 2 -10.04 7.48 9.24
C ASP A 2 -9.85 6.09 9.85
N SER A 3 -10.94 5.36 10.13
CA SER A 3 -10.85 3.98 10.63
C SER A 3 -10.09 3.05 9.69
N LEU A 4 -10.37 3.13 8.38
CA LEU A 4 -9.68 2.36 7.33
C LEU A 4 -8.21 2.75 7.21
N TYR A 5 -7.89 4.04 7.31
CA TYR A 5 -6.51 4.53 7.25
C TYR A 5 -5.70 4.01 8.43
N HIS A 6 -6.24 4.07 9.65
CA HIS A 6 -5.59 3.54 10.84
C HIS A 6 -5.43 2.02 10.79
N GLU A 7 -6.46 1.29 10.36
CA GLU A 7 -6.39 -0.17 10.22
C GLU A 7 -5.32 -0.60 9.20
N LEU A 8 -5.26 0.06 8.04
CA LEU A 8 -4.20 -0.18 7.04
C LEU A 8 -2.81 0.16 7.58
N THR A 9 -2.69 1.27 8.32
CA THR A 9 -1.42 1.65 8.95
C THR A 9 -0.95 0.53 9.87
N GLN A 10 -1.82 0.03 10.77
CA GLN A 10 -1.48 -1.07 11.68
C GLN A 10 -1.06 -2.34 10.93
N ILE A 11 -1.82 -2.75 9.91
CA ILE A 11 -1.51 -3.94 9.10
C ILE A 11 -0.12 -3.80 8.45
N ILE A 12 0.20 -2.63 7.89
CA ILE A 12 1.48 -2.39 7.23
C ILE A 12 2.62 -2.38 8.25
N GLU A 13 2.46 -1.69 9.37
CA GLU A 13 3.48 -1.64 10.43
C GLU A 13 3.76 -3.02 11.04
N GLU A 14 2.72 -3.83 11.23
CA GLU A 14 2.87 -5.22 11.68
C GLU A 14 3.58 -6.08 10.63
N GLU A 15 3.25 -5.94 9.36
CA GLU A 15 3.83 -6.80 8.32
C GLU A 15 5.28 -6.41 8.00
N LEU A 16 5.59 -5.11 8.02
CA LEU A 16 6.92 -4.59 7.71
C LEU A 16 7.83 -4.45 8.94
N GLN A 17 7.27 -4.58 10.15
CA GLN A 17 7.98 -4.39 11.42
C GLN A 17 8.66 -3.01 11.52
N GLU A 18 8.07 -1.98 10.90
CA GLU A 18 8.57 -0.61 10.87
C GLU A 18 7.42 0.38 11.07
N LYS A 19 7.68 1.49 11.78
CA LYS A 19 6.72 2.60 11.90
C LYS A 19 6.69 3.45 10.64
N GLY A 20 5.49 3.86 10.25
CA GLY A 20 5.33 4.74 9.11
C GLY A 20 5.89 6.13 9.39
N GLN A 21 6.50 6.75 8.38
CA GLN A 21 7.03 8.11 8.48
C GLN A 21 6.29 9.03 7.50
N VAL A 22 5.86 10.19 7.99
CA VAL A 22 5.23 11.19 7.12
C VAL A 22 6.28 11.75 6.17
N TYR A 23 5.95 11.80 4.88
CA TYR A 23 6.85 12.31 3.86
C TYR A 23 6.10 13.14 2.82
N THR A 24 6.83 14.00 2.11
CA THR A 24 6.28 14.82 1.02
C THR A 24 7.18 14.77 -0.21
N ILE A 25 6.59 14.50 -1.38
CA ILE A 25 7.24 14.58 -2.69
C ILE A 25 6.34 15.41 -3.62
N GLY A 26 6.82 16.59 -4.02
CA GLY A 26 6.02 17.52 -4.81
C GLY A 26 4.71 17.85 -4.10
N LYS A 27 3.58 17.47 -4.71
CA LYS A 27 2.22 17.67 -4.15
C LYS A 27 1.69 16.46 -3.37
N PHE A 28 2.47 15.39 -3.27
CA PHE A 28 2.09 14.20 -2.53
C PHE A 28 2.59 14.29 -1.10
N THR A 29 1.68 14.28 -0.12
CA THR A 29 1.98 14.04 1.29
C THR A 29 1.22 12.80 1.74
N GLY A 30 1.91 11.91 2.47
CA GLY A 30 1.35 10.66 2.97
C GLY A 30 2.29 9.99 3.97
N LEU A 31 1.97 8.76 4.33
CA LEU A 31 2.79 7.91 5.19
C LEU A 31 3.61 6.95 4.35
N GLY A 32 4.87 6.72 4.69
CA GLY A 32 5.80 5.86 3.95
C GLY A 32 6.56 4.89 4.83
N TRP A 33 7.03 3.79 4.24
CA TRP A 33 7.87 2.75 4.87
C TRP A 33 8.97 2.30 3.92
N LEU A 34 10.01 1.65 4.47
CA LEU A 34 11.11 1.07 3.69
C LEU A 34 11.77 2.11 2.79
N PHE A 35 12.30 3.17 3.39
CA PHE A 35 13.03 4.21 2.67
C PHE A 35 14.40 3.66 2.23
N PRO A 36 14.64 3.46 0.91
CA PRO A 36 15.92 3.03 0.40
C PRO A 36 16.97 4.14 0.57
N ALA A 37 18.22 3.75 0.87
CA ALA A 37 19.32 4.71 1.02
C ALA A 37 19.69 5.36 -0.32
N GLU A 38 19.50 4.64 -1.42
CA GLU A 38 19.85 5.04 -2.78
C GLU A 38 18.86 6.04 -3.42
N VAL A 39 17.64 6.16 -2.90
CA VAL A 39 16.64 7.13 -3.38
C VAL A 39 16.11 7.96 -2.22
N ALA A 40 16.71 9.13 -2.03
CA ALA A 40 16.36 10.03 -0.94
C ALA A 40 14.87 10.41 -0.94
N GLY A 41 14.20 10.15 0.19
CA GLY A 41 12.83 10.61 0.45
C GLY A 41 11.71 9.85 -0.27
N VAL A 42 12.02 8.77 -1.00
CA VAL A 42 11.01 7.98 -1.73
C VAL A 42 10.82 6.60 -1.08
N PRO A 43 9.73 6.35 -0.34
CA PRO A 43 9.49 5.04 0.27
C PRO A 43 9.10 3.98 -0.77
N LYS A 44 9.33 2.70 -0.46
CA LYS A 44 8.85 1.58 -1.30
C LYS A 44 7.35 1.30 -1.11
N VAL A 45 6.82 1.60 0.07
CA VAL A 45 5.39 1.48 0.40
C VAL A 45 4.89 2.83 0.86
N SER A 46 3.74 3.27 0.35
CA SER A 46 3.11 4.53 0.78
C SER A 46 1.62 4.38 1.00
N LEU A 47 1.09 5.10 1.97
CA LEU A 47 -0.34 5.16 2.25
C LEU A 47 -0.79 6.63 2.21
N LYS A 48 -1.91 6.88 1.54
CA LYS A 48 -2.53 8.21 1.52
C LYS A 48 -4.04 8.12 1.59
N GLN A 49 -4.59 8.88 2.53
CA GLN A 49 -6.03 9.06 2.64
C GLN A 49 -6.53 10.12 1.65
N TYR A 50 -7.65 9.81 1.01
CA TYR A 50 -8.45 10.70 0.18
C TYR A 50 -9.88 10.75 0.73
N GLU A 51 -10.70 11.65 0.20
CA GLU A 51 -12.09 11.85 0.65
C GLU A 51 -12.91 10.55 0.65
N LYS A 52 -12.72 9.70 -0.36
CA LYS A 52 -13.53 8.49 -0.58
C LYS A 52 -12.75 7.19 -0.61
N THR A 53 -11.43 7.23 -0.49
CA THR A 53 -10.57 6.05 -0.52
C THR A 53 -9.34 6.24 0.35
N VAL A 54 -8.74 5.14 0.77
CA VAL A 54 -7.34 5.12 1.20
C VAL A 54 -6.56 4.38 0.12
N ASN A 55 -5.53 5.04 -0.40
CA ASN A 55 -4.72 4.51 -1.48
C ASN A 55 -3.41 3.98 -0.91
N LEU A 56 -3.13 2.71 -1.17
CA LEU A 56 -1.88 2.03 -0.82
C LEU A 56 -1.03 1.89 -2.09
N TYR A 57 0.18 2.43 -2.06
CA TYR A 57 1.11 2.48 -3.18
C TYR A 57 2.31 1.58 -2.93
N PHE A 58 2.58 0.67 -3.85
CA PHE A 58 3.71 -0.26 -3.81
C PHE A 58 3.76 -1.09 -5.12
N PHE A 59 4.88 -1.75 -5.37
CA PHE A 59 5.12 -2.54 -6.58
C PHE A 59 5.52 -3.98 -6.22
N PRO A 60 4.58 -4.83 -5.77
CA PRO A 60 4.88 -6.19 -5.37
C PRO A 60 5.23 -7.03 -6.60
N LYS A 61 6.32 -7.79 -6.54
CA LYS A 61 6.80 -8.63 -7.63
C LYS A 61 7.14 -10.04 -7.16
N GLU A 62 6.99 -11.00 -8.07
CA GLU A 62 7.45 -12.38 -7.88
C GLU A 62 8.11 -12.85 -9.16
N ASN A 63 9.36 -13.30 -9.06
CA ASN A 63 10.18 -13.69 -10.22
C ASN A 63 10.25 -12.59 -11.31
N GLY A 64 10.26 -11.32 -10.89
CA GLY A 64 10.30 -10.16 -11.80
C GLY A 64 8.93 -9.70 -12.31
N GLU A 65 7.89 -10.52 -12.18
CA GLU A 65 6.54 -10.23 -12.68
C GLU A 65 5.68 -9.46 -11.66
N PRO A 66 4.88 -8.46 -12.09
CA PRO A 66 3.94 -7.75 -11.21
C PRO A 66 2.88 -8.69 -10.62
N LEU A 67 2.65 -8.59 -9.31
CA LEU A 67 1.68 -9.46 -8.63
C LEU A 67 0.24 -8.95 -8.70
N PHE A 68 0.01 -7.64 -8.86
CA PHE A 68 -1.34 -7.07 -8.83
C PHE A 68 -2.34 -7.73 -9.78
N PRO A 69 -2.04 -8.05 -11.06
CA PRO A 69 -3.01 -8.72 -11.93
C PRO A 69 -3.58 -10.03 -11.36
N LYS A 70 -2.82 -10.75 -10.53
CA LYS A 70 -3.28 -12.00 -9.89
C LYS A 70 -4.35 -11.79 -8.80
N TYR A 71 -4.55 -10.55 -8.35
CA TYR A 71 -5.49 -10.19 -7.27
C TYR A 71 -6.71 -9.39 -7.78
N GLU A 72 -6.96 -9.38 -9.09
CA GLU A 72 -8.11 -8.65 -9.67
C GLU A 72 -9.45 -9.13 -9.12
N SER A 73 -9.60 -10.43 -8.82
CA SER A 73 -10.82 -10.99 -8.21
C SER A 73 -11.10 -10.43 -6.82
N VAL A 74 -10.06 -10.11 -6.05
CA VAL A 74 -10.15 -9.61 -4.66
C VAL A 74 -10.45 -8.11 -4.63
N PHE A 75 -9.72 -7.31 -5.43
CA PHE A 75 -9.81 -5.85 -5.35
C PHE A 75 -10.72 -5.23 -6.39
N LYS A 76 -11.07 -5.95 -7.47
CA LYS A 76 -11.66 -5.45 -8.72
C LYS A 76 -10.69 -4.56 -9.49
N LYS A 77 -10.57 -4.80 -10.80
CA LYS A 77 -9.67 -4.07 -11.71
C LYS A 77 -9.76 -2.54 -11.60
N SER A 78 -10.96 -1.97 -11.41
CA SER A 78 -11.15 -0.52 -11.29
C SER A 78 -10.51 0.11 -10.04
N ASN A 79 -10.24 -0.68 -9.00
CA ASN A 79 -9.57 -0.23 -7.78
C ASN A 79 -8.05 -0.42 -7.84
N MET A 80 -7.53 -1.00 -8.92
CA MET A 80 -6.12 -1.31 -9.09
C MET A 80 -5.51 -0.37 -10.14
N GLY A 81 -4.38 0.24 -9.80
CA GLY A 81 -3.47 0.88 -10.73
C GLY A 81 -2.21 0.03 -10.90
N LYS A 82 -1.27 0.49 -11.73
CA LYS A 82 0.03 -0.17 -11.92
C LYS A 82 0.81 -0.38 -10.61
N SER A 83 0.59 0.51 -9.63
CA SER A 83 1.33 0.57 -8.37
C SER A 83 0.47 1.01 -7.18
N CYS A 84 -0.86 0.89 -7.29
CA CYS A 84 -1.78 1.52 -6.36
C CYS A 84 -3.03 0.67 -6.16
N LEU A 85 -3.40 0.43 -4.91
CA LEU A 85 -4.69 -0.14 -4.51
C LEU A 85 -5.54 0.97 -3.90
N ARG A 86 -6.71 1.25 -4.49
CA ARG A 86 -7.69 2.21 -4.01
C ARG A 86 -8.74 1.50 -3.16
N LEU A 87 -8.65 1.65 -1.84
CA LEU A 87 -9.50 0.92 -0.89
C LEU A 87 -10.61 1.81 -0.34
N LYS A 88 -11.84 1.29 -0.36
CA LYS A 88 -13.02 1.92 0.27
C LYS A 88 -13.45 1.22 1.55
N ASN A 89 -13.04 -0.03 1.71
CA ASN A 89 -13.28 -0.89 2.86
C ASN A 89 -12.24 -2.02 2.87
N LEU A 90 -12.14 -2.67 4.04
CA LEU A 90 -11.43 -3.93 4.22
C LEU A 90 -12.42 -5.04 4.56
N ASN A 91 -12.04 -6.25 4.17
CA ASN A 91 -12.63 -7.50 4.62
C ASN A 91 -11.48 -8.50 4.80
N ALA A 92 -11.76 -9.66 5.38
CA ALA A 92 -10.72 -10.66 5.67
C ALA A 92 -9.88 -11.05 4.43
N GLU A 93 -10.54 -11.20 3.28
CA GLU A 93 -9.87 -11.56 2.01
C GLU A 93 -8.90 -10.47 1.55
N LYS A 94 -9.31 -9.19 1.58
CA LYS A 94 -8.45 -8.06 1.23
C LYS A 94 -7.28 -7.91 2.20
N ILE A 95 -7.52 -8.10 3.50
CA ILE A 95 -6.46 -8.05 4.51
C ILE A 95 -5.42 -9.13 4.23
N ALA A 96 -5.85 -10.38 4.01
CA ALA A 96 -4.97 -11.48 3.69
C ALA A 96 -4.16 -11.20 2.40
N ALA A 97 -4.82 -10.70 1.36
CA ALA A 97 -4.16 -10.32 0.11
C ALA A 97 -3.13 -9.20 0.29
N ILE A 98 -3.46 -8.14 1.05
CA ILE A 98 -2.51 -7.05 1.34
C ILE A 98 -1.28 -7.57 2.07
N ARG A 99 -1.46 -8.39 3.11
CA ARG A 99 -0.34 -9.01 3.84
C ARG A 99 0.53 -9.86 2.92
N ALA A 100 -0.08 -10.71 2.09
CA ALA A 100 0.65 -11.53 1.13
C ALA A 100 1.45 -10.71 0.12
N LEU A 101 0.90 -9.59 -0.35
CA LEU A 101 1.57 -8.68 -1.28
C LEU A 101 2.69 -7.87 -0.61
N LEU A 102 2.54 -7.45 0.64
CA LEU A 102 3.57 -6.70 1.40
C LEU A 102 4.84 -7.53 1.64
N LYS A 103 4.72 -8.86 1.80
CA LYS A 103 5.85 -9.79 1.86
C LYS A 103 6.69 -9.87 0.58
N LYS A 104 6.26 -9.22 -0.50
CA LYS A 104 6.85 -9.29 -1.85
C LYS A 104 7.34 -7.91 -2.34
N VAL A 105 7.53 -6.97 -1.41
CA VAL A 105 8.05 -5.61 -1.65
C VAL A 105 9.55 -5.54 -1.41
#